data_AF-A0A8D7ZTS4-F1
#
_entry.id   AF-A0A8D7ZTS4-F1
#
_cell.length_a   1.000
_cell.length_b   1.000
_cell.length_c   1.000
_cell.angle_alpha   90.00
_cell.angle_beta   90.00
_cell.angle_gamma   90.00
#
_symmetry.space_group_name_H-M   'P 1'
#
loop_
_entity.id
_entity.type
_entity.pdbx_description
1 polymer ?
#
loop_
_entity_poly.entity_id
_entity_poly.type
_entity_poly.pdbx_seq_one_letter_code
_entity_poly.pdbx_strand_id
1 'polypeptide(L)'
;ISKWRGESEKLVRVLYDVARFYAPSIIFIDEFDGLASRRDSVGEHEASKRFKNEFLSLIDGLDSSEEERVFLLASTNIPWEIDPAILRRFEKKILIDVPAA
;
A
#
# COMPACT_ATOMS: atom_id res chain seq x y z
N ILE A 1 -8.11 -16.97 10.38
CA ILE A 1 -8.06 -15.55 10.85
C ILE A 1 -6.72 -15.36 11.56
N SER A 2 -5.70 -14.96 10.80
CA SER A 2 -4.28 -15.09 11.13
C SER A 2 -3.79 -14.09 12.19
N LYS A 3 -3.48 -14.64 13.36
CA LYS A 3 -2.39 -14.44 14.36
C LYS A 3 -1.51 -13.18 14.44
N TRP A 4 -1.61 -12.18 13.58
CA TRP A 4 -0.61 -11.09 13.48
C TRP A 4 -1.21 -9.71 13.72
N ARG A 5 -1.98 -9.59 14.80
CA ARG A 5 -2.76 -8.40 15.22
C ARG A 5 -1.96 -7.10 15.45
N GLY A 6 -0.64 -7.12 15.29
CA GLY A 6 0.25 -5.95 15.35
C GLY A 6 1.59 -6.14 14.63
N GLU A 7 1.80 -7.24 13.90
CA GLU A 7 3.01 -7.40 13.09
C GLU A 7 2.88 -6.76 11.72
N SER A 8 1.68 -6.68 11.15
CA SER A 8 1.48 -6.10 9.83
C SER A 8 2.02 -4.66 9.75
N GLU A 9 1.78 -3.82 10.76
CA GLU A 9 2.28 -2.44 10.82
C GLU A 9 3.82 -2.39 10.86
N LYS A 10 4.43 -3.17 11.76
CA LYS A 10 5.89 -3.28 11.86
C LYS A 10 6.50 -3.82 10.56
N LEU A 11 5.81 -4.75 9.90
CA LEU A 11 6.26 -5.34 8.65
C LEU A 11 6.33 -4.30 7.54
N VAL A 12 5.34 -3.39 7.41
CA VAL A 12 5.39 -2.34 6.38
C VAL A 12 6.56 -1.40 6.65
N ARG A 13 6.79 -1.01 7.90
CA ARG A 13 7.91 -0.14 8.26
C ARG A 13 9.27 -0.80 8.00
N VAL A 14 9.43 -2.07 8.38
CA VAL A 14 10.64 -2.86 8.08
C VAL A 14 10.84 -3.00 6.58
N LEU A 15 9.78 -3.26 5.82
CA LEU A 15 9.84 -3.40 4.37
C LEU A 15 10.29 -2.09 3.70
N TYR A 16 9.77 -0.95 4.18
CA TYR A 16 10.23 0.37 3.76
C TYR A 16 11.71 0.61 4.09
N ASP A 17 12.13 0.37 5.34
CA ASP A 17 13.51 0.59 5.79
C ASP A 17 14.51 -0.28 4.99
N VAL A 18 14.13 -1.53 4.70
CA VAL A 18 14.92 -2.44 3.87
C VAL A 18 14.98 -1.93 2.43
N ALA A 19 13.86 -1.54 1.83
CA ALA A 19 13.84 -1.00 0.47
C ALA A 19 14.68 0.28 0.34
N ARG A 20 14.62 1.17 1.33
CA ARG A 20 15.44 2.39 1.42
C ARG A 20 16.92 2.06 1.54
N PHE A 21 17.28 1.11 2.42
CA PHE A 21 18.68 0.70 2.61
C PHE A 21 19.28 0.07 1.36
N TYR A 22 18.50 -0.71 0.60
CA TYR A 22 18.89 -1.33 -0.65
C TYR A 22 18.47 -0.53 -1.89
N ALA A 23 18.28 0.79 -1.78
CA ALA A 23 17.92 1.61 -2.94
C ALA A 23 18.99 1.49 -4.05
N PRO A 24 18.59 1.39 -5.34
CA PRO A 24 17.23 1.46 -5.85
C PRO A 24 16.45 0.15 -5.66
N SER A 25 15.19 0.24 -5.22
CA SER A 25 14.36 -0.93 -4.91
C SER A 25 12.91 -0.75 -5.36
N ILE A 26 12.23 -1.87 -5.63
CA ILE A 26 10.80 -1.89 -5.97
C ILE A 26 10.05 -2.64 -4.88
N ILE A 27 9.00 -2.02 -4.35
CA ILE A 27 8.04 -2.66 -3.47
C ILE A 27 6.82 -3.02 -4.32
N PHE A 28 6.52 -4.31 -4.44
CA PHE A 28 5.33 -4.79 -5.15
C PHE A 28 4.30 -5.37 -4.17
N ILE A 29 3.07 -4.89 -4.26
CA ILE A 29 1.93 -5.36 -3.45
C ILE A 29 0.82 -5.85 -4.37
N ASP A 30 0.61 -7.15 -4.38
CA ASP A 30 -0.51 -7.75 -5.09
C ASP A 30 -1.77 -7.82 -4.22
N GLU A 31 -2.94 -7.92 -4.86
CA GLU A 31 -4.25 -7.96 -4.19
C GLU A 31 -4.43 -6.84 -3.15
N PHE A 32 -4.04 -5.62 -3.52
CA PHE A 32 -3.95 -4.50 -2.60
C PHE A 32 -5.29 -4.12 -1.96
N ASP A 33 -6.41 -4.44 -2.60
CA ASP A 33 -7.76 -4.30 -2.04
C ASP A 33 -7.97 -5.08 -0.73
N GLY A 34 -7.25 -6.19 -0.51
CA GLY A 34 -7.27 -6.93 0.75
C GLY A 34 -6.71 -6.14 1.95
N LEU A 35 -5.84 -5.15 1.69
CA LEU A 35 -5.18 -4.32 2.70
C LEU A 35 -5.76 -2.90 2.77
N ALA A 36 -6.27 -2.39 1.64
CA ALA A 36 -6.60 -0.98 1.46
C ALA A 36 -8.10 -0.71 1.26
N SER A 37 -8.98 -1.67 1.55
CA SER A 37 -10.44 -1.54 1.37
C SER A 37 -11.07 -0.32 2.07
N ARG A 38 -12.26 0.11 1.64
CA ARG A 38 -13.00 1.26 2.19
C ARG A 38 -13.36 1.09 3.68
N ARG A 39 -13.48 2.23 4.36
CA ARG A 39 -13.76 2.37 5.81
C ARG A 39 -15.20 2.01 6.22
N ASP A 40 -16.07 1.66 5.28
CA ASP A 40 -17.52 1.70 5.46
C ASP A 40 -18.16 0.38 5.93
N SER A 41 -17.37 -0.56 6.44
CA SER A 41 -17.95 -1.71 7.14
C SER A 41 -18.15 -1.39 8.61
N VAL A 42 -19.40 -1.42 9.08
CA VAL A 42 -19.74 -1.53 10.51
C VAL A 42 -19.07 -2.81 11.03
N GLY A 43 -17.86 -2.68 11.59
CA GLY A 43 -16.97 -3.80 11.88
C GLY A 43 -15.52 -3.65 11.40
N GLU A 44 -15.13 -2.51 10.82
CA GLU A 44 -13.73 -2.26 10.45
C GLU A 44 -12.82 -2.40 11.67
N HIS A 45 -11.89 -3.35 11.58
CA HIS A 45 -10.99 -3.68 12.68
C HIS A 45 -9.97 -2.54 12.87
N GLU A 46 -9.79 -2.08 14.11
CA GLU A 46 -8.80 -1.05 14.48
C GLU A 46 -7.37 -1.32 13.97
N ALA A 47 -7.00 -2.60 13.79
CA ALA A 47 -5.73 -2.98 13.19
C ALA A 47 -5.60 -2.58 11.71
N SER A 48 -6.68 -2.70 10.93
CA SER A 48 -6.71 -2.29 9.52
C SER A 48 -6.57 -0.77 9.39
N LYS A 49 -7.26 -0.01 10.25
CA LYS A 49 -7.11 1.46 10.31
C LYS A 49 -5.67 1.89 10.61
N ARG A 50 -5.03 1.27 11.61
CA ARG A 50 -3.63 1.56 11.95
C ARG A 50 -2.68 1.24 10.80
N PHE A 51 -2.84 0.07 10.18
CA PHE A 51 -2.07 -0.30 8.98
C PHE A 51 -2.20 0.75 7.87
N LYS A 52 -3.42 1.18 7.53
CA LYS A 52 -3.66 2.18 6.48
C LYS A 52 -2.99 3.52 6.81
N ASN A 53 -3.08 3.97 8.06
CA ASN A 53 -2.45 5.21 8.49
C ASN A 53 -0.92 5.14 8.39
N GLU A 54 -0.32 4.03 8.82
CA GLU A 54 1.13 3.83 8.70
C GLU A 54 1.55 3.74 7.23
N PHE A 55 0.81 3.00 6.42
CA PHE A 55 1.06 2.88 4.98
C PHE A 55 1.00 4.24 4.27
N LEU A 56 0.01 5.08 4.60
CA LEU A 56 -0.10 6.45 4.08
C LEU A 56 1.11 7.31 4.49
N SER A 57 1.53 7.22 5.76
CA SER A 57 2.71 7.94 6.26
C SER A 57 3.99 7.53 5.51
N LEU A 58 4.13 6.24 5.18
CA LEU A 58 5.29 5.74 4.44
C LEU A 58 5.29 6.19 2.99
N ILE A 59 4.13 6.22 2.31
CA ILE A 59 4.07 6.76 0.95
C ILE A 59 4.45 8.23 0.92
N ASP A 60 3.99 9.01 1.91
CA ASP A 60 4.36 10.42 2.03
C ASP A 60 5.88 10.60 2.30
N GLY A 61 6.54 9.58 2.89
CA GLY A 61 7.99 9.53 3.09
C GLY A 61 8.80 9.18 1.84
N LEU A 62 8.24 8.39 0.91
CA LEU A 62 8.93 7.97 -0.33
C LEU A 62 9.32 9.15 -1.22
N ASP A 63 8.57 10.25 -1.14
CA ASP A 63 8.74 11.43 -2.00
C ASP A 63 9.75 12.44 -1.43
N SER A 64 10.37 12.14 -0.28
CA SER A 64 11.15 13.11 0.50
C SER A 64 12.63 13.22 0.12
N SER A 65 13.19 12.26 -0.63
CA SER A 65 14.61 12.26 -1.00
C SER A 65 14.85 11.63 -2.38
N GLU A 66 15.45 12.39 -3.30
CA GLU A 66 15.83 11.87 -4.63
C GLU A 66 16.90 10.76 -4.57
N GLU A 67 17.60 10.64 -3.45
CA GLU A 67 18.63 9.62 -3.22
C GLU A 67 17.99 8.25 -2.89
N GLU A 68 16.72 8.26 -2.47
CA GLU A 68 15.95 7.09 -2.03
C GLU A 68 15.00 6.62 -3.13
N ARG A 69 15.58 6.10 -4.22
CA ARG A 69 14.81 5.58 -5.37
C ARG A 69 14.08 4.28 -5.02
N VAL A 70 12.99 4.40 -4.27
CA VAL A 70 12.07 3.30 -3.97
C VAL A 70 10.78 3.49 -4.76
N PHE A 71 10.47 2.53 -5.63
CA PHE A 71 9.25 2.54 -6.43
C PHE A 71 8.19 1.63 -5.81
N LEU A 72 7.01 2.18 -5.51
CA LEU A 72 5.88 1.42 -5.00
C LEU A 72 4.93 1.06 -6.16
N LEU A 73 4.71 -0.24 -6.36
CA LEU A 73 3.77 -0.79 -7.32
C LEU A 73 2.71 -1.60 -6.58
N ALA A 74 1.44 -1.35 -6.88
CA ALA A 74 0.33 -2.11 -6.33
C ALA A 74 -0.63 -2.56 -7.43
N SER A 75 -1.14 -3.79 -7.33
CA SER A 75 -2.18 -4.34 -8.23
C SER A 75 -3.47 -4.64 -7.47
N THR A 76 -4.59 -4.49 -8.17
CA THR A 76 -5.93 -4.81 -7.67
C THR A 76 -6.85 -5.13 -8.83
N ASN A 77 -7.83 -6.01 -8.60
CA ASN A 77 -8.93 -6.26 -9.53
C ASN A 77 -10.18 -5.45 -9.21
N ILE A 78 -10.20 -4.78 -8.04
CA ILE A 78 -11.39 -4.11 -7.49
C ILE A 78 -11.02 -2.68 -7.04
N PRO A 79 -10.56 -1.80 -7.96
CA PRO A 79 -10.04 -0.48 -7.59
C PRO A 79 -11.07 0.44 -6.93
N TRP A 80 -12.38 0.21 -7.14
CA TRP A 80 -13.46 1.00 -6.52
C TRP A 80 -13.65 0.73 -5.02
N GLU A 81 -13.13 -0.38 -4.51
CA GLU A 81 -13.17 -0.72 -3.08
C GLU A 81 -12.01 -0.11 -2.29
N ILE A 82 -11.01 0.49 -2.96
CA ILE A 82 -9.85 1.06 -2.26
C ILE A 82 -10.21 2.39 -1.58
N ASP A 83 -9.65 2.62 -0.38
CA ASP A 83 -9.74 3.89 0.34
C ASP A 83 -9.31 5.06 -0.56
N PRO A 84 -10.19 6.05 -0.80
CA PRO A 84 -9.86 7.22 -1.61
C PRO A 84 -8.63 7.99 -1.15
N ALA A 85 -8.30 7.97 0.14
CA ALA A 85 -7.09 8.61 0.68
C ALA A 85 -5.82 7.94 0.15
N ILE A 86 -5.81 6.61 0.07
CA ILE A 86 -4.71 5.83 -0.48
C ILE A 86 -4.62 6.05 -1.99
N LEU A 87 -5.75 6.01 -2.70
CA LEU A 87 -5.79 6.29 -4.15
C LEU A 87 -5.26 7.68 -4.50
N ARG A 88 -5.35 8.68 -3.62
CA ARG A 88 -4.78 10.02 -3.85
C ARG A 88 -3.25 10.05 -3.80
N ARG A 89 -2.61 9.06 -3.17
CA ARG A 89 -1.14 8.95 -3.06
C ARG A 89 -0.50 8.16 -4.19
N PHE A 90 -1.28 7.33 -4.87
CA PHE A 90 -0.86 6.74 -6.13
C PHE A 90 -1.03 7.77 -7.26
N GLU A 91 0.07 8.39 -7.67
CA GLU A 91 0.06 9.40 -8.74
C GLU A 91 -0.28 8.80 -10.11
N LYS A 92 0.26 7.61 -10.39
CA LYS A 92 0.01 6.87 -11.62
C LYS A 92 -0.96 5.72 -11.36
N LYS A 93 -2.02 5.66 -12.17
CA LYS A 93 -3.02 4.61 -12.16
C LYS A 93 -3.15 4.12 -13.59
N ILE A 94 -2.84 2.84 -13.81
CA ILE A 94 -2.84 2.23 -15.13
C ILE A 94 -3.95 1.19 -15.13
N LEU A 95 -4.93 1.36 -16.01
CA LEU A 95 -5.93 0.34 -16.27
C LEU A 95 -5.31 -0.68 -17.22
N ILE A 96 -5.32 -1.95 -16.81
CA ILE A 96 -4.92 -3.06 -17.67
C ILE A 96 -6.17 -3.66 -18.26
N ASP A 97 -6.41 -3.36 -19.53
CA ASP A 97 -7.50 -3.97 -20.28
C ASP A 97 -7.17 -5.41 -20.66
N VAL A 98 -8.22 -6.19 -20.92
CA VAL A 98 -8.06 -7.52 -21.51
C VAL A 98 -7.38 -7.40 -22.88
N PRO A 99 -6.53 -8.37 -23.29
CA PRO A 99 -5.88 -8.33 -24.59
C PRO A 99 -6.89 -8.11 -25.72
N ALA A 100 -6.59 -7.18 -26.63
CA ALA A 100 -7.35 -7.04 -27.86
C ALA A 100 -7.17 -8.31 -28.70
N ALA A 101 -8.28 -8.84 -29.21
CA ALA A 101 -8.29 -10.01 -30.09
C ALA A 101 -7.69 -9.69 -31.47
#